data_AF-A0A520TRJ0-F1
#
_entry.id   AF-A0A520TRJ0-F1
#
_cell.length_a   1.000
_cell.length_b   1.000
_cell.length_c   1.000
_cell.angle_alpha   90.00
_cell.angle_beta   90.00
_cell.angle_gamma   90.00
#
_symmetry.space_group_name_H-M   'P 1'
#
loop_
_entity.id
_entity.type
_entity.pdbx_description
1 polymer ?
#
loop_
_entity_poly.entity_id
_entity_poly.type
_entity_poly.pdbx_seq_one_letter_code
_entity_poly.pdbx_strand_id
1 'polypeptide(L)'
;MTNKVLLFSLIIFALIVYLFIGGFDNLTKQSFKTFYESEKDLNYIIELDNRIDELLQINNISSSELSLLAMNLLADGYYAQSYKVLENYIQNFPSQADSELYASFAEVQYLLNNLSFNKDVLKALNKSLFLDPSNHKALTMNGLYLFSQSKFEEALKNWSIALENVTSEDQKKSLIIVMNSALKELEIKQNNNSK
;
A
#
# COMPACT_ATOMS: atom_id res chain seq x y z
N MET A 1 -31.65 -28.72 38.08
CA MET A 1 -31.29 -28.34 36.69
C MET A 1 -31.32 -26.83 36.44
N THR A 2 -32.09 -26.07 37.21
CA THR A 2 -32.34 -24.62 37.04
C THR A 2 -31.11 -23.71 37.20
N ASN A 3 -30.23 -23.91 38.20
CA ASN A 3 -29.10 -23.00 38.42
C ASN A 3 -28.02 -23.04 37.31
N LYS A 4 -27.80 -24.20 36.67
CA LYS A 4 -26.83 -24.30 35.56
C LYS A 4 -27.36 -23.62 34.29
N VAL A 5 -28.66 -23.73 34.02
CA VAL A 5 -29.31 -23.05 32.88
C VAL A 5 -29.30 -21.54 33.07
N LEU A 6 -29.54 -21.06 34.30
CA LEU A 6 -29.57 -19.64 34.62
C LEU A 6 -28.16 -19.00 34.56
N LEU A 7 -27.12 -19.73 34.99
CA LEU A 7 -25.72 -19.32 34.82
C LEU A 7 -25.35 -19.23 33.33
N PHE A 8 -25.76 -20.22 32.54
CA PHE A 8 -25.48 -20.24 31.10
C PHE A 8 -26.18 -19.09 30.37
N SER A 9 -27.43 -18.77 30.74
CA SER A 9 -28.15 -17.62 30.17
C SER A 9 -27.50 -16.28 30.54
N LEU A 10 -26.94 -16.14 31.75
CA LEU A 10 -26.23 -14.92 32.17
C LEU A 10 -24.94 -14.72 31.38
N ILE A 11 -24.19 -15.79 31.10
CA ILE A 11 -22.97 -15.73 30.28
C ILE A 11 -23.31 -15.33 28.84
N ILE A 12 -24.36 -15.93 28.25
CA ILE A 12 -24.81 -15.58 26.89
C ILE A 12 -25.27 -14.11 26.86
N PHE A 13 -26.03 -13.66 27.85
CA PHE A 13 -26.49 -12.28 27.92
C PHE A 13 -25.31 -11.29 28.08
N ALA A 14 -24.34 -11.59 28.93
CA ALA A 14 -23.14 -10.78 29.10
C ALA A 14 -22.30 -10.74 27.80
N LEU A 15 -22.19 -11.87 27.09
CA LEU A 15 -21.53 -11.93 25.79
C LEU A 15 -22.26 -11.05 24.78
N ILE A 16 -23.59 -11.12 24.70
CA ILE A 16 -24.40 -10.28 23.81
C ILE A 16 -24.18 -8.79 24.13
N VAL A 17 -24.23 -8.40 25.41
CA VAL A 17 -23.99 -7.02 25.84
C VAL A 17 -22.57 -6.56 25.48
N TYR A 18 -21.56 -7.40 25.69
CA TYR A 18 -20.18 -7.11 25.28
C TYR A 18 -20.09 -6.87 23.77
N LEU A 19 -20.71 -7.72 22.95
CA LEU A 19 -20.75 -7.54 21.51
C LEU A 19 -21.50 -6.25 21.10
N PHE A 20 -22.56 -5.88 21.83
CA PHE A 20 -23.34 -4.65 21.58
C PHE A 20 -22.61 -3.35 21.93
N ILE A 21 -21.69 -3.36 22.90
CA ILE A 21 -20.96 -2.15 23.35
C ILE A 21 -19.59 -2.02 22.63
N GLY A 22 -19.42 -2.67 21.47
CA GLY A 22 -18.18 -2.55 20.67
C GLY A 22 -17.12 -3.62 21.00
N GLY A 23 -17.52 -4.76 21.57
CA GLY A 23 -16.61 -5.86 21.86
C GLY A 23 -15.84 -6.40 20.65
N PHE A 24 -16.40 -6.30 19.44
CA PHE A 24 -15.72 -6.65 18.19
C PHE A 24 -14.56 -5.71 17.84
N ASP A 25 -14.71 -4.41 18.08
CA ASP A 25 -13.65 -3.43 17.84
C ASP A 25 -12.47 -3.69 18.77
N ASN A 26 -12.77 -4.10 20.01
CA ASN A 26 -11.75 -4.48 20.99
C ASN A 26 -11.01 -5.76 20.58
N LEU A 27 -11.69 -6.73 19.97
CA LEU A 27 -11.06 -7.95 19.43
C LEU A 27 -10.15 -7.63 18.24
N THR A 28 -10.60 -6.78 17.32
CA THR A 28 -9.81 -6.33 16.16
C THR A 28 -8.57 -5.55 16.61
N LYS A 29 -8.74 -4.62 17.56
CA LYS A 29 -7.60 -3.90 18.15
C LYS A 29 -6.60 -4.84 18.81
N GLN A 30 -7.08 -5.89 19.49
CA GLN A 30 -6.21 -6.88 20.12
C GLN A 30 -5.44 -7.72 19.10
N SER A 31 -6.06 -8.16 17.99
CA SER A 31 -5.36 -8.92 16.96
C SER A 31 -4.26 -8.10 16.28
N PHE A 32 -4.54 -6.84 15.93
CA PHE A 32 -3.53 -5.92 15.38
C PHE A 32 -2.43 -5.59 16.39
N LYS A 33 -2.79 -5.38 17.67
CA LYS A 33 -1.80 -5.20 18.73
C LYS A 33 -0.86 -6.40 18.82
N THR A 34 -1.40 -7.62 18.89
CA THR A 34 -0.61 -8.84 18.90
C THR A 34 0.26 -8.96 17.64
N PHE A 35 -0.28 -8.59 16.47
CA PHE A 35 0.48 -8.61 15.21
C PHE A 35 1.73 -7.71 15.26
N TYR A 36 1.60 -6.47 15.75
CA TYR A 36 2.69 -5.49 15.81
C TYR A 36 3.63 -5.65 17.00
N GLU A 37 3.17 -6.22 18.13
CA GLU A 37 4.00 -6.50 19.31
C GLU A 37 4.81 -7.80 19.19
N SER A 38 4.50 -8.65 18.20
CA SER A 38 5.26 -9.88 17.96
C SER A 38 6.72 -9.56 17.60
N GLU A 39 7.66 -10.26 18.23
CA GLU A 39 9.07 -10.17 17.86
C GLU A 39 9.25 -10.56 16.39
N LYS A 40 9.99 -9.76 15.61
CA LYS A 40 10.29 -10.05 14.20
C LYS A 40 11.41 -11.10 14.09
N ASP A 41 11.20 -12.26 14.68
CA ASP A 41 12.11 -13.40 14.65
C ASP A 41 11.88 -14.28 13.39
N LEU A 42 12.55 -15.42 13.31
CA LEU A 42 12.36 -16.34 12.19
C LEU A 42 10.93 -16.89 12.12
N ASN A 43 10.27 -17.10 13.27
CA ASN A 43 8.90 -17.59 13.33
C ASN A 43 7.92 -16.55 12.79
N TYR A 44 8.13 -15.26 13.09
CA TYR A 44 7.34 -14.17 12.52
C TYR A 44 7.30 -14.24 11.00
N ILE A 45 8.45 -14.48 10.36
CA ILE A 45 8.55 -14.55 8.89
C ILE A 45 7.85 -15.80 8.36
N ILE A 46 8.05 -16.95 9.00
CA ILE A 46 7.43 -18.23 8.59
C ILE A 46 5.91 -18.16 8.68
N GLU A 47 5.38 -17.50 9.72
CA GLU A 47 3.95 -17.45 9.99
C GLU A 47 3.27 -16.20 9.40
N LEU A 48 4.00 -15.31 8.74
CA LEU A 48 3.50 -14.01 8.32
C LEU A 48 2.24 -14.12 7.44
N ASP A 49 2.25 -15.04 6.48
CA ASP A 49 1.11 -15.24 5.57
C ASP A 49 -0.14 -15.72 6.32
N ASN A 50 0.01 -16.67 7.25
CA ASN A 50 -1.09 -17.18 8.07
C ASN A 50 -1.66 -16.08 8.97
N ARG A 51 -0.79 -15.30 9.62
CA ARG A 51 -1.19 -14.19 10.50
C ARG A 51 -1.95 -13.11 9.72
N ILE A 52 -1.55 -12.84 8.48
CA ILE A 52 -2.29 -11.94 7.59
C ILE A 52 -3.64 -12.55 7.22
N ASP A 53 -3.71 -13.84 6.88
CA ASP A 53 -5.00 -14.50 6.59
C ASP A 53 -5.97 -14.42 7.76
N GLU A 54 -5.48 -14.61 8.98
CA GLU A 54 -6.28 -14.44 10.19
C GLU A 54 -6.81 -13.01 10.33
N LEU A 55 -5.98 -11.99 10.08
CA LEU A 55 -6.42 -10.59 10.12
C LEU A 55 -7.47 -10.28 9.04
N LEU A 56 -7.29 -10.78 7.82
CA LEU A 56 -8.21 -10.54 6.70
C LEU A 56 -9.57 -11.24 6.88
N GLN A 57 -9.66 -12.25 7.74
CA GLN A 57 -10.90 -12.95 8.06
C GLN A 57 -11.72 -12.27 9.18
N ILE A 58 -11.20 -11.20 9.78
CA ILE A 58 -11.93 -10.48 10.83
C ILE A 58 -13.13 -9.74 10.22
N ASN A 59 -14.34 -10.08 10.67
CA ASN A 59 -15.60 -9.57 10.12
C ASN A 59 -15.73 -8.04 10.08
N ASN A 60 -15.04 -7.31 10.96
CA ASN A 60 -15.14 -5.86 11.11
C ASN A 60 -13.83 -5.12 10.80
N ILE A 61 -12.92 -5.72 10.04
CA ILE A 61 -11.70 -5.03 9.63
C ILE A 61 -12.06 -3.80 8.79
N SER A 62 -11.49 -2.64 9.15
CA SER A 62 -11.73 -1.39 8.46
C SER A 62 -10.75 -1.19 7.29
N SER A 63 -11.15 -0.37 6.32
CA SER A 63 -10.28 0.08 5.24
C SER A 63 -9.00 0.75 5.78
N SER A 64 -9.10 1.56 6.83
CA SER A 64 -7.95 2.23 7.44
C SER A 64 -6.94 1.23 8.04
N GLU A 65 -7.42 0.17 8.68
CA GLU A 65 -6.56 -0.90 9.22
C GLU A 65 -5.87 -1.69 8.09
N LEU A 66 -6.59 -2.02 7.03
CA LEU A 66 -6.01 -2.65 5.84
C LEU A 66 -4.96 -1.76 5.18
N SER A 67 -5.23 -0.46 5.04
CA SER A 67 -4.27 0.50 4.48
C SER A 67 -3.01 0.56 5.34
N LEU A 68 -3.14 0.72 6.66
CA LEU A 68 -1.99 0.75 7.56
C LEU A 68 -1.17 -0.55 7.49
N LEU A 69 -1.84 -1.71 7.49
CA LEU A 69 -1.19 -3.01 7.36
C LEU A 69 -0.40 -3.12 6.05
N ALA A 70 -1.04 -2.80 4.92
CA ALA A 70 -0.40 -2.84 3.62
C ALA A 70 0.82 -1.92 3.52
N MET A 71 0.72 -0.69 4.02
CA MET A 71 1.80 0.30 3.97
C MET A 71 2.98 -0.12 4.86
N ASN A 72 2.72 -0.69 6.04
CA ASN A 72 3.77 -1.22 6.92
C ASN A 72 4.48 -2.42 6.28
N LEU A 73 3.72 -3.35 5.69
CA LEU A 73 4.30 -4.50 4.98
C LEU A 73 5.15 -4.06 3.79
N LEU A 74 4.70 -3.05 3.04
CA LEU A 74 5.47 -2.45 1.94
C LEU A 74 6.77 -1.84 2.45
N ALA A 75 6.72 -1.03 3.50
CA ALA A 75 7.90 -0.40 4.10
C ALA A 75 8.92 -1.42 4.65
N ASP A 76 8.43 -2.55 5.16
CA ASP A 76 9.26 -3.65 5.65
C ASP A 76 9.81 -4.55 4.52
N GLY A 77 9.39 -4.35 3.26
CA GLY A 77 9.82 -5.15 2.12
C GLY A 77 9.02 -6.43 1.87
N TYR A 78 7.94 -6.66 2.62
CA TYR A 78 7.03 -7.80 2.45
C TYR A 78 6.02 -7.54 1.32
N TYR A 79 6.53 -7.46 0.08
CA TYR A 79 5.74 -7.01 -1.08
C TYR A 79 4.58 -7.96 -1.43
N ALA A 80 4.78 -9.28 -1.35
CA ALA A 80 3.72 -10.25 -1.66
C ALA A 80 2.55 -10.13 -0.67
N GLN A 81 2.88 -9.93 0.60
CA GLN A 81 1.94 -9.73 1.69
C GLN A 81 1.21 -8.38 1.54
N SER A 82 1.94 -7.31 1.25
CA SER A 82 1.34 -6.00 0.98
C SER A 82 0.37 -6.07 -0.20
N TYR A 83 0.73 -6.76 -1.29
CA TYR A 83 -0.13 -6.97 -2.45
C TYR A 83 -1.45 -7.65 -2.05
N LYS A 84 -1.36 -8.74 -1.29
CA LYS A 84 -2.54 -9.49 -0.80
C LYS A 84 -3.49 -8.62 0.00
N VAL A 85 -2.96 -7.77 0.88
CA VAL A 85 -3.76 -6.85 1.71
C VAL A 85 -4.38 -5.73 0.87
N LEU A 86 -3.63 -5.16 -0.09
CA LEU A 86 -4.14 -4.12 -0.99
C LEU A 86 -5.22 -4.65 -1.94
N GLU A 87 -5.04 -5.86 -2.46
CA GLU A 87 -6.05 -6.53 -3.29
C GLU A 87 -7.33 -6.77 -2.49
N ASN A 88 -7.21 -7.26 -1.25
CA ASN A 88 -8.35 -7.40 -0.34
C ASN A 88 -9.04 -6.06 -0.06
N TYR A 89 -8.27 -4.98 0.19
CA TYR A 89 -8.83 -3.64 0.36
C TYR A 89 -9.64 -3.26 -0.87
N ILE A 90 -9.04 -3.31 -2.07
CA ILE A 90 -9.66 -2.82 -3.32
C ILE A 90 -10.95 -3.60 -3.61
N GLN A 91 -10.98 -4.89 -3.30
CA GLN A 91 -12.15 -5.74 -3.49
C GLN A 91 -13.29 -5.40 -2.52
N ASN A 92 -13.00 -5.16 -1.24
CA ASN A 92 -14.02 -5.00 -0.20
C ASN A 92 -14.42 -3.54 0.07
N PHE A 93 -13.53 -2.59 -0.21
CA PHE A 93 -13.72 -1.15 0.02
C PHE A 93 -13.44 -0.30 -1.23
N PRO A 94 -13.95 -0.66 -2.43
CA PRO A 94 -13.59 0.00 -3.68
C PRO A 94 -13.92 1.50 -3.72
N SER A 95 -14.98 1.94 -3.02
CA SER A 95 -15.37 3.35 -2.95
C SER A 95 -14.49 4.19 -2.02
N GLN A 96 -13.70 3.55 -1.16
CA GLN A 96 -12.79 4.21 -0.22
C GLN A 96 -11.34 4.22 -0.73
N ALA A 97 -11.05 3.42 -1.76
CA ALA A 97 -9.73 3.36 -2.38
C ALA A 97 -9.38 4.72 -3.04
N ASP A 98 -8.41 5.40 -2.45
CA ASP A 98 -7.94 6.71 -2.88
C ASP A 98 -6.70 6.61 -3.79
N SER A 99 -6.19 7.76 -4.20
CA SER A 99 -5.03 7.84 -5.08
C SER A 99 -3.77 7.20 -4.48
N GLU A 100 -3.54 7.35 -3.18
CA GLU A 100 -2.35 6.82 -2.51
C GLU A 100 -2.39 5.29 -2.44
N LEU A 101 -3.57 4.71 -2.18
CA LEU A 101 -3.75 3.27 -2.20
C LEU A 101 -3.42 2.69 -3.59
N TYR A 102 -3.93 3.29 -4.67
CA TYR A 102 -3.63 2.82 -6.03
C TYR A 102 -2.17 3.05 -6.42
N ALA A 103 -1.52 4.12 -5.94
CA ALA A 103 -0.10 4.35 -6.14
C ALA A 103 0.75 3.25 -5.47
N SER A 104 0.46 2.92 -4.20
CA SER A 104 1.11 1.82 -3.48
C SER A 104 0.81 0.45 -4.10
N PHE A 105 -0.41 0.23 -4.61
CA PHE A 105 -0.75 -1.00 -5.33
C PHE A 105 0.05 -1.16 -6.62
N ALA A 106 0.28 -0.07 -7.36
CA ALA A 106 1.17 -0.08 -8.51
C ALA A 106 2.63 -0.34 -8.13
N GLU A 107 3.12 0.28 -7.05
CA GLU A 107 4.48 0.12 -6.53
C GLU A 107 4.76 -1.34 -6.16
N VAL A 108 3.89 -1.95 -5.38
CA VAL A 108 4.02 -3.35 -4.99
C VAL A 108 3.99 -4.27 -6.21
N GLN A 109 3.08 -4.06 -7.16
CA GLN A 109 3.04 -4.84 -8.39
C GLN A 109 4.32 -4.70 -9.21
N TYR A 110 4.88 -3.51 -9.31
CA TYR A 110 6.13 -3.25 -10.00
C TYR A 110 7.29 -4.01 -9.34
N LEU A 111 7.36 -4.00 -8.00
CA LEU A 111 8.38 -4.72 -7.23
C LEU A 111 8.26 -6.24 -7.38
N LEU A 112 7.04 -6.77 -7.36
CA LEU A 112 6.77 -8.20 -7.57
C LEU A 112 7.03 -8.67 -9.02
N ASN A 113 6.85 -7.77 -10.00
CA ASN A 113 7.06 -8.07 -11.41
C ASN A 113 8.49 -7.75 -11.89
N ASN A 114 9.50 -7.95 -11.03
CA ASN A 114 10.91 -7.75 -11.37
C ASN A 114 11.20 -6.35 -11.94
N LEU A 115 10.63 -5.30 -11.34
CA LEU A 115 10.82 -3.91 -11.76
C LEU A 115 10.33 -3.66 -13.20
N SER A 116 9.24 -4.32 -13.60
CA SER A 116 8.63 -4.20 -14.92
C SER A 116 7.31 -3.44 -14.90
N PHE A 117 7.18 -2.45 -15.78
CA PHE A 117 5.93 -1.72 -16.03
C PHE A 117 5.02 -2.51 -16.97
N ASN A 118 4.34 -3.53 -16.43
CA ASN A 118 3.32 -4.26 -17.17
C ASN A 118 1.98 -3.48 -17.21
N LYS A 119 0.97 -4.07 -17.89
CA LYS A 119 -0.34 -3.43 -18.06
C LYS A 119 -1.07 -3.17 -16.73
N ASP A 120 -0.89 -4.02 -15.73
CA ASP A 120 -1.59 -3.91 -14.45
C ASP A 120 -0.99 -2.81 -13.57
N VAL A 121 0.35 -2.69 -13.56
CA VAL A 121 1.05 -1.54 -12.95
C VAL A 121 0.57 -0.24 -13.58
N LEU A 122 0.56 -0.14 -14.91
CA LEU A 122 0.11 1.07 -15.62
C LEU A 122 -1.38 1.36 -15.36
N LYS A 123 -2.22 0.33 -15.25
CA LYS A 123 -3.65 0.50 -14.92
C LYS A 123 -3.82 1.09 -13.52
N ALA A 124 -3.08 0.60 -12.54
CA ALA A 124 -3.10 1.12 -11.17
C ALA A 124 -2.56 2.56 -11.11
N LEU A 125 -1.43 2.86 -11.79
CA LEU A 125 -0.89 4.22 -11.90
C LEU A 125 -1.89 5.20 -12.53
N ASN A 126 -2.52 4.81 -13.64
CA ASN A 126 -3.53 5.64 -14.30
C ASN A 126 -4.74 5.88 -13.40
N LYS A 127 -5.14 4.89 -12.60
CA LYS A 127 -6.24 5.05 -11.65
C LYS A 127 -5.89 6.01 -10.52
N SER A 128 -4.67 5.92 -9.99
CA SER A 128 -4.14 6.86 -8.99
C SER A 128 -4.12 8.30 -9.54
N LEU A 129 -3.48 8.52 -10.69
CA LEU A 129 -3.37 9.84 -11.33
C LEU A 129 -4.73 10.41 -11.77
N PHE A 130 -5.72 9.56 -12.04
CA PHE A 130 -7.09 10.00 -12.30
C PHE A 130 -7.78 10.55 -11.04
N LEU A 131 -7.54 9.93 -9.88
CA LEU A 131 -8.12 10.35 -8.60
C LEU A 131 -7.42 11.58 -8.04
N ASP A 132 -6.09 11.64 -8.18
CA ASP A 132 -5.28 12.80 -7.81
C ASP A 132 -4.13 12.96 -8.82
N PRO A 133 -4.24 13.92 -9.75
CA PRO A 133 -3.19 14.21 -10.72
C PRO A 133 -1.87 14.71 -10.12
N SER A 134 -1.87 15.11 -8.84
CA SER A 134 -0.70 15.59 -8.10
C SER A 134 -0.06 14.54 -7.20
N ASN A 135 -0.59 13.30 -7.17
CA ASN A 135 -0.04 12.26 -6.32
C ASN A 135 1.44 11.99 -6.68
N HIS A 136 2.33 12.38 -5.77
CA HIS A 136 3.75 12.41 -6.06
C HIS A 136 4.33 11.00 -6.28
N LYS A 137 3.80 9.96 -5.61
CA LYS A 137 4.27 8.58 -5.76
C LYS A 137 3.93 8.05 -7.16
N ALA A 138 2.68 8.22 -7.59
CA ALA A 138 2.25 7.81 -8.92
C ALA A 138 2.95 8.59 -10.04
N LEU A 139 3.14 9.90 -9.87
CA LEU A 139 3.94 10.71 -10.79
C LEU A 139 5.40 10.26 -10.85
N THR A 140 6.00 9.90 -9.72
CA THR A 140 7.37 9.36 -9.66
C THR A 140 7.50 8.08 -10.49
N MET A 141 6.60 7.13 -10.27
CA MET A 141 6.56 5.87 -11.02
C MET A 141 6.23 6.06 -12.50
N ASN A 142 5.28 6.94 -12.83
CA ASN A 142 4.95 7.23 -14.22
C ASN A 142 6.14 7.90 -14.94
N GLY A 143 6.89 8.77 -14.25
CA GLY A 143 8.14 9.33 -14.77
C GLY A 143 9.20 8.26 -15.03
N LEU A 144 9.35 7.27 -14.14
CA LEU A 144 10.25 6.12 -14.37
C LEU A 144 9.81 5.29 -15.59
N TYR A 145 8.52 5.06 -15.75
CA TYR A 145 7.98 4.41 -16.94
C TYR A 145 8.33 5.21 -18.21
N LEU A 146 8.05 6.52 -18.24
CA LEU A 146 8.37 7.38 -19.38
C LEU A 146 9.86 7.43 -19.69
N PHE A 147 10.71 7.47 -18.66
CA PHE A 147 12.15 7.37 -18.80
C PHE A 147 12.58 6.06 -19.47
N SER A 148 11.99 4.92 -19.08
CA SER A 148 12.24 3.62 -19.72
C SER A 148 11.84 3.59 -21.20
N GLN A 149 10.92 4.46 -21.62
CA GLN A 149 10.49 4.64 -23.00
C GLN A 149 11.30 5.71 -23.75
N SER A 150 12.41 6.20 -23.17
CA SER A 150 13.24 7.30 -23.70
C SER A 150 12.48 8.63 -23.93
N LYS A 151 11.38 8.83 -23.19
CA LYS A 151 10.58 10.06 -23.17
C LYS A 151 11.01 10.96 -22.02
N PHE A 152 12.26 11.43 -22.09
CA PHE A 152 12.93 12.11 -20.98
C PHE A 152 12.25 13.43 -20.57
N GLU A 153 11.76 14.20 -21.53
CA GLU A 153 11.06 15.47 -21.28
C GLU A 153 9.73 15.25 -20.53
N GLU A 154 8.97 14.22 -20.92
CA GLU A 154 7.72 13.85 -20.24
C GLU A 154 8.01 13.31 -18.83
N ALA A 155 9.09 12.53 -18.66
CA ALA A 155 9.53 12.05 -17.35
C ALA A 155 9.90 13.20 -16.41
N LEU A 156 10.70 14.17 -16.89
CA LEU A 156 11.07 15.37 -16.14
C LEU A 156 9.85 16.19 -15.73
N LYS A 157 8.84 16.33 -16.59
CA LYS A 157 7.59 17.00 -16.25
C LYS A 157 6.87 16.30 -15.08
N ASN A 158 6.77 14.98 -15.10
CA ASN A 158 6.15 14.23 -14.01
C ASN A 158 6.92 14.40 -12.70
N TRP A 159 8.25 14.27 -12.73
CA TRP A 159 9.09 14.43 -11.54
C TRP A 159 9.13 15.85 -11.00
N SER A 160 9.00 16.87 -11.83
CA SER A 160 8.86 18.26 -11.38
C SER A 160 7.59 18.45 -10.55
N ILE A 161 6.45 17.95 -11.05
CA ILE A 161 5.17 18.03 -10.32
C ILE A 161 5.26 17.20 -9.03
N ALA A 162 5.85 15.99 -9.08
CA ALA A 162 6.06 15.18 -7.89
C ALA A 162 6.92 15.92 -6.84
N LEU A 163 7.98 16.61 -7.28
CA LEU A 163 8.91 17.33 -6.41
C LEU A 163 8.23 18.48 -5.65
N GLU A 164 7.26 19.16 -6.27
CA GLU A 164 6.46 20.22 -5.64
C GLU A 164 5.53 19.70 -4.53
N ASN A 165 5.18 18.41 -4.57
CA ASN A 165 4.20 17.79 -3.68
C ASN A 165 4.81 16.86 -2.62
N VAL A 166 6.13 16.64 -2.63
CA VAL A 166 6.82 15.88 -1.57
C VAL A 166 7.27 16.80 -0.42
N THR A 167 7.10 16.32 0.80
CA THR A 167 7.57 17.02 2.01
C THR A 167 8.83 16.41 2.58
N SER A 168 9.10 15.13 2.33
CA SER A 168 10.29 14.42 2.82
C SER A 168 11.55 14.81 2.04
N GLU A 169 12.61 15.14 2.77
CA GLU A 169 13.92 15.43 2.17
C GLU A 169 14.51 14.24 1.42
N ASP A 170 14.24 13.00 1.86
CA ASP A 170 14.73 11.81 1.17
C ASP A 170 14.00 11.58 -0.15
N GLN A 171 12.68 11.84 -0.19
CA GLN A 171 11.92 11.80 -1.43
C GLN A 171 12.40 12.88 -2.42
N LYS A 172 12.67 14.10 -1.94
CA LYS A 172 13.24 15.17 -2.77
C LYS A 172 14.58 14.75 -3.37
N LYS A 173 15.49 14.18 -2.57
CA LYS A 173 16.79 13.69 -3.05
C LYS A 173 16.62 12.61 -4.12
N SER A 174 15.76 11.63 -3.90
CA SER A 174 15.50 10.57 -4.87
C SER A 174 14.97 11.12 -6.20
N LEU A 175 14.05 12.08 -6.16
CA LEU A 175 13.54 12.76 -7.36
C LEU A 175 14.65 13.53 -8.09
N ILE A 176 15.47 14.29 -7.37
CA ILE A 176 16.59 15.03 -7.96
C ILE A 176 17.57 14.08 -8.67
N ILE A 177 17.84 12.91 -8.09
CA ILE A 177 18.73 11.90 -8.70
C ILE A 177 18.18 11.44 -10.04
N VAL A 178 16.91 11.01 -10.11
CA VAL A 178 16.32 10.51 -11.36
C VAL A 178 16.17 11.64 -12.40
N MET A 179 15.87 12.86 -11.97
CA MET A 179 15.83 14.04 -12.84
C MET A 179 17.19 14.34 -13.46
N ASN A 180 18.27 14.30 -12.67
CA ASN A 180 19.63 14.48 -13.17
C ASN A 180 20.01 13.40 -14.20
N SER A 181 19.58 12.14 -13.99
CA SER A 181 19.76 11.08 -14.97
C SER A 181 19.02 11.37 -16.29
N ALA A 182 17.77 11.84 -16.24
CA ALA A 182 17.03 12.23 -17.45
C ALA A 182 17.63 13.42 -18.19
N LEU A 183 18.10 14.44 -17.48
CA LEU A 183 18.78 15.58 -18.10
C LEU A 183 20.03 15.15 -18.86
N LYS A 184 20.84 14.26 -18.27
CA LYS A 184 22.03 13.70 -18.92
C LYS A 184 21.68 12.95 -20.21
N GLU A 185 20.68 12.06 -20.16
CA GLU A 185 20.25 11.31 -21.36
C GLU A 185 19.67 12.24 -22.44
N LEU A 186 18.98 13.30 -22.04
CA LEU A 186 18.45 14.31 -22.94
C LEU A 186 19.57 15.06 -23.68
N GLU A 187 20.62 15.48 -22.97
CA GLU A 187 21.80 16.12 -23.57
C GLU A 187 22.50 15.19 -24.57
N ILE A 188 22.67 13.92 -24.24
CA ILE A 188 23.25 12.91 -25.15
C ILE A 188 22.41 12.79 -26.42
N LYS A 189 21.08 12.69 -26.29
CA LYS A 189 20.14 12.60 -27.41
C LYS A 189 20.21 13.83 -28.32
N GLN A 190 20.29 15.04 -27.74
CA GLN A 190 20.43 16.28 -28.49
C GLN A 190 21.76 16.35 -29.26
N ASN A 191 22.87 16.00 -28.60
CA ASN A 191 24.20 16.00 -29.20
C ASN A 191 24.34 14.99 -30.35
N ASN A 192 23.61 13.87 -30.29
CA ASN A 192 23.57 12.88 -31.36
C ASN A 192 22.71 13.32 -32.56
N ASN A 193 21.67 14.12 -32.33
CA ASN A 193 20.81 14.65 -33.40
C ASN A 193 21.41 15.88 -34.11
N SER A 194 22.43 16.53 -33.52
CA SER A 194 23.15 17.67 -34.10
C SER A 194 24.37 17.29 -34.94
N LYS A 195 24.69 16.00 -35.07
CA LYS A 195 25.78 15.45 -35.89
C LYS A 195 25.22 14.76 -37.11
#